data_AF-A0A560IDE6-F1
#
_entry.id   AF-A0A560IDE6-F1
#
_cell.length_a   1.000
_cell.length_b   1.000
_cell.length_c   1.000
_cell.angle_alpha   90.00
_cell.angle_beta   90.00
_cell.angle_gamma   90.00
#
_symmetry.space_group_name_H-M   'P 1'
#
loop_
_entity.id
_entity.type
_entity.pdbx_description
1 polymer ?
#
loop_
_entity_poly.entity_id
_entity_poly.type
_entity_poly.pdbx_seq_one_letter_code
_entity_poly.pdbx_strand_id
1 'polypeptide(L)'
;MLGDKQEQKAEGGSTAIQAGNNIYIRQGMSIADAREVFQMLLRESLPFFQDEARKAAEQNFTRFAKTVEEKLYQRAGTVVLEKLADPDVQATINDAFRASARRGKSSDIDALSNLIVERMSKNSTPYRDIVISEAINVVPKLTRQQISFISFYFSVRMMSFRLTIPEIESIYTTIRPILNDGLKFPFNQLAHLEYAGCCSVNTLAGGNIFQDLNINGCKHLSAGSPENLMMMINKDAPVWGSLIQSFIEKNLYAVTLTSVGQAIALSNISTVFPGIDFGIWIS
;
A
#
# COMPACT_ATOMS: atom_id res chain seq x y z
N MET A 1 34.37 20.15 78.34
CA MET A 1 33.96 19.86 76.95
C MET A 1 32.79 20.78 76.65
N LEU A 2 32.95 21.71 75.71
CA LEU A 2 31.90 22.64 75.29
C LEU A 2 30.78 21.83 74.59
N GLY A 3 29.53 22.14 74.93
CA GLY A 3 28.37 21.46 74.38
C GLY A 3 28.10 21.85 72.93
N ASP A 4 27.76 20.84 72.12
CA ASP A 4 27.17 21.02 70.79
C ASP A 4 25.82 21.73 70.93
N LYS A 5 25.84 23.06 70.82
CA LYS A 5 24.61 23.87 70.70
C LYS A 5 24.40 24.25 69.25
N GLN A 6 23.50 23.54 68.58
CA GLN A 6 22.97 23.93 67.27
C GLN A 6 21.83 24.94 67.48
N GLU A 7 22.11 26.23 67.34
CA GLU A 7 21.08 27.29 67.37
C GLU A 7 20.61 27.66 65.96
N GLN A 8 19.30 27.60 65.68
CA GLN A 8 18.71 28.07 64.42
C GLN A 8 17.47 28.93 64.68
N LYS A 9 17.38 30.07 63.97
CA LYS A 9 16.21 30.95 63.95
C LYS A 9 15.54 30.84 62.59
N ALA A 10 14.24 30.56 62.58
CA ALA A 10 13.40 30.54 61.38
C ALA A 10 12.19 31.46 61.59
N GLU A 11 11.89 32.27 60.58
CA GLU A 11 10.74 33.19 60.57
C GLU A 11 9.75 32.83 59.46
N GLY A 12 8.55 33.42 59.53
CA GLY A 12 7.32 33.05 58.81
C GLY A 12 7.47 32.29 57.48
N GLY A 13 6.91 31.07 57.44
CA GLY A 13 6.86 30.21 56.25
C GLY A 13 8.09 29.32 56.03
N SER A 14 9.13 29.44 56.85
CA SER A 14 10.38 28.70 56.70
C SER A 14 10.36 27.34 57.41
N THR A 15 10.96 26.32 56.79
CA THR A 15 11.24 25.01 57.43
C THR A 15 12.71 24.96 57.86
N ALA A 16 12.96 24.97 59.17
CA ALA A 16 14.29 24.76 59.73
C ALA A 16 14.59 23.26 59.85
N ILE A 17 15.64 22.78 59.18
CA ILE A 17 16.10 21.38 59.24
C ILE A 17 17.53 21.37 59.77
N GLN A 18 17.76 20.69 60.90
CA GLN A 18 19.09 20.47 61.50
C GLN A 18 19.42 18.98 61.54
N ALA A 19 20.67 18.61 61.26
CA ALA A 19 21.21 17.27 61.45
C ALA A 19 22.66 17.35 61.93
N GLY A 20 23.11 16.34 62.67
CA GLY A 20 24.49 16.25 63.19
C GLY A 20 25.54 15.83 62.15
N ASN A 21 25.13 15.39 60.95
CA ASN A 21 25.98 15.07 59.80
C ASN A 21 25.29 15.57 58.51
N ASN A 22 25.15 14.77 57.46
CA ASN A 22 24.61 15.22 56.17
C ASN A 22 23.07 15.21 56.11
N ILE A 23 22.48 16.28 55.58
CA ILE A 23 21.06 16.37 55.18
C ILE A 23 20.97 16.16 53.66
N TYR A 24 20.20 15.16 53.23
CA TYR A 24 19.87 14.97 51.81
C TYR A 24 18.44 15.44 51.54
N ILE A 25 18.29 16.66 51.03
CA ILE A 25 16.99 17.21 50.63
C ILE A 25 16.68 16.71 49.21
N ARG A 26 15.77 15.75 49.08
CA ARG A 26 15.24 15.32 47.77
C ARG A 26 14.11 16.27 47.35
N GLN A 27 14.46 17.36 46.68
CA GLN A 27 13.48 18.26 46.03
C GLN A 27 13.24 17.81 44.58
N GLY A 28 12.01 17.43 44.28
CA GLY A 28 11.60 16.98 42.95
C GLY A 28 10.67 15.77 43.02
N MET A 29 9.94 15.53 41.93
CA MET A 29 9.08 14.36 41.77
C MET A 29 9.95 13.10 41.79
N SER A 30 9.67 12.15 42.69
CA SER A 30 10.35 10.86 42.69
C SER A 30 9.90 10.02 41.49
N ILE A 31 10.65 8.96 41.17
CA ILE A 31 10.23 7.99 40.13
C ILE A 31 8.87 7.36 40.49
N ALA A 32 8.58 7.19 41.78
CA ALA A 32 7.30 6.67 42.24
C ALA A 32 6.16 7.65 41.94
N ASP A 33 6.38 8.94 42.23
CA ASP A 33 5.41 10.01 41.96
C ASP A 33 5.20 10.20 40.45
N ALA A 34 6.28 10.16 39.65
CA ALA A 34 6.21 10.25 38.20
C ALA A 34 5.40 9.09 37.59
N ARG A 35 5.58 7.88 38.12
CA ARG A 35 4.82 6.70 37.71
C ARG A 35 3.34 6.83 38.08
N GLU A 36 3.02 7.36 39.25
CA GLU A 36 1.64 7.58 39.68
C GLU A 36 0.95 8.61 38.79
N VAL A 37 1.58 9.75 38.55
CA VAL A 37 1.08 10.78 37.62
C VAL A 37 0.87 10.21 36.21
N PHE A 38 1.83 9.42 35.71
CA PHE A 38 1.70 8.78 34.40
C PHE A 38 0.57 7.74 34.35
N GLN A 39 0.36 6.98 35.42
CA GLN A 39 -0.74 6.01 35.52
C GLN A 39 -2.10 6.69 35.58
N MET A 40 -2.22 7.81 36.31
CA MET A 40 -3.43 8.63 36.34
C MET A 40 -3.72 9.21 34.96
N LEU A 41 -2.71 9.82 34.33
CA LEU A 41 -2.82 10.34 32.97
C LEU A 41 -3.26 9.26 31.98
N LEU A 42 -2.67 8.06 32.03
CA LEU A 42 -3.08 6.94 31.19
C LEU A 42 -4.53 6.50 31.47
N ARG A 43 -4.91 6.34 32.73
CA ARG A 43 -6.26 5.89 33.10
C ARG A 43 -7.34 6.88 32.64
N GLU A 44 -7.04 8.17 32.70
CA GLU A 44 -7.97 9.23 32.31
C GLU A 44 -8.00 9.49 30.80
N SER A 45 -6.84 9.47 30.14
CA SER A 45 -6.72 9.79 28.70
C SER A 45 -6.93 8.60 27.76
N LEU A 46 -6.60 7.38 28.18
CA LEU A 46 -6.71 6.20 27.31
C LEU A 46 -8.15 5.91 26.86
N PRO A 47 -9.20 5.99 27.71
CA PRO A 47 -10.57 5.79 27.26
C PRO A 47 -11.00 6.81 26.18
N PHE A 48 -10.56 8.06 26.31
CA PHE A 48 -10.81 9.10 25.31
C PHE A 48 -10.17 8.73 23.96
N PHE A 49 -8.88 8.36 23.95
CA PHE A 49 -8.20 7.95 22.72
C PHE A 49 -8.77 6.66 22.12
N GLN A 50 -9.25 5.72 22.95
CA GLN A 50 -9.94 4.52 22.47
C GLN A 50 -11.27 4.88 21.78
N ASP A 51 -12.03 5.83 22.34
CA ASP A 51 -13.27 6.31 21.71
C ASP A 51 -13.00 7.04 20.39
N GLU A 52 -11.98 7.90 20.33
CA GLU A 52 -11.56 8.54 19.08
C GLU A 52 -11.13 7.52 18.03
N ALA A 53 -10.31 6.52 18.40
CA ALA A 53 -9.87 5.46 17.51
C ALA A 53 -11.06 4.62 16.99
N ARG A 54 -12.04 4.32 17.85
CA ARG A 54 -13.28 3.62 17.46
C ARG A 54 -14.08 4.44 16.44
N LYS A 55 -14.32 5.72 16.72
CA LYS A 55 -15.04 6.62 15.79
C LYS A 55 -14.33 6.72 14.44
N ALA A 56 -12.99 6.85 14.45
CA ALA A 56 -12.20 6.87 13.22
C ALA A 56 -12.33 5.56 12.43
N ALA A 57 -12.30 4.40 13.11
CA ALA A 57 -12.48 3.09 12.49
C ALA A 57 -13.87 2.94 11.85
N GLU A 58 -14.94 3.37 12.53
CA GLU A 58 -16.31 3.35 12.01
C GLU A 58 -16.47 4.24 10.75
N GLN A 59 -15.87 5.43 10.76
CA GLN A 59 -15.86 6.32 9.60
C GLN A 59 -15.10 5.72 8.41
N ASN A 60 -13.95 5.10 8.68
CA ASN A 60 -13.16 4.42 7.66
C ASN A 60 -13.93 3.23 7.05
N PHE A 61 -14.57 2.42 7.90
CA PHE A 61 -15.43 1.32 7.49
C PHE A 61 -16.57 1.81 6.59
N THR A 62 -17.32 2.82 7.03
CA THR A 62 -18.46 3.37 6.28
C THR A 62 -18.04 3.87 4.91
N ARG A 63 -16.92 4.59 4.83
CA ARG A 63 -16.39 5.06 3.54
C ARG A 63 -16.06 3.89 2.62
N PHE A 64 -15.39 2.88 3.13
CA PHE A 64 -14.97 1.73 2.33
C PHE A 64 -16.17 0.89 1.88
N ALA A 65 -17.14 0.64 2.76
CA ALA A 65 -18.36 -0.07 2.43
C ALA A 65 -19.12 0.61 1.27
N LYS A 66 -19.23 1.93 1.32
CA LYS A 66 -19.83 2.72 0.24
C LYS A 66 -19.08 2.55 -1.08
N THR A 67 -17.75 2.61 -1.07
CA THR A 67 -16.94 2.39 -2.29
C THR A 67 -17.12 0.98 -2.86
N VAL A 68 -17.18 -0.05 -2.01
CA VAL A 68 -17.42 -1.44 -2.45
C VAL A 68 -18.81 -1.56 -3.08
N GLU A 69 -19.84 -0.99 -2.44
CA GLU A 69 -21.22 -0.98 -2.96
C GLU A 69 -21.31 -0.29 -4.33
N GLU A 70 -20.71 0.90 -4.47
CA GLU A 70 -20.67 1.64 -5.74
C GLU A 70 -20.01 0.82 -6.86
N LYS A 71 -18.89 0.14 -6.58
CA LYS A 71 -18.19 -0.69 -7.59
C LYS A 71 -18.93 -1.98 -7.91
N LEU A 72 -19.60 -2.60 -6.93
CA LEU A 72 -20.48 -3.73 -7.15
C LEU A 72 -21.63 -3.35 -8.09
N TYR A 73 -22.26 -2.19 -7.87
CA TYR A 73 -23.31 -1.69 -8.73
C TYR A 73 -22.82 -1.44 -10.17
N GLN A 74 -21.67 -0.77 -10.32
CA GLN A 74 -21.05 -0.52 -11.64
C GLN A 74 -20.71 -1.80 -12.41
N ARG A 75 -20.42 -2.90 -11.70
CA ARG A 75 -20.03 -4.19 -12.28
C ARG A 75 -21.08 -5.29 -12.08
N ALA A 76 -22.34 -4.94 -11.81
CA ALA A 76 -23.40 -5.90 -11.54
C ALA A 76 -23.58 -6.95 -12.66
N GLY A 77 -23.29 -6.58 -13.91
CA GLY A 77 -23.32 -7.50 -15.05
C GLY A 77 -22.29 -8.63 -15.01
N THR A 78 -21.15 -8.44 -14.34
CA THR A 78 -20.03 -9.40 -14.29
C THR A 78 -19.86 -10.08 -12.94
N VAL A 79 -20.63 -9.67 -11.93
CA VAL A 79 -20.60 -10.19 -10.56
C VAL A 79 -21.65 -11.29 -10.34
N VAL A 80 -21.37 -12.24 -9.45
CA VAL A 80 -22.29 -13.28 -8.95
C VAL A 80 -22.57 -12.98 -7.47
N LEU A 81 -23.74 -12.45 -7.16
CA LEU A 81 -24.08 -12.05 -5.78
C LEU A 81 -24.23 -13.24 -4.84
N GLU A 82 -24.57 -14.42 -5.37
CA GLU A 82 -24.69 -15.66 -4.62
C GLU A 82 -23.37 -16.06 -3.96
N LYS A 83 -22.23 -15.60 -4.49
CA LYS A 83 -20.91 -15.79 -3.87
C LYS A 83 -20.79 -15.11 -2.52
N LEU A 84 -21.63 -14.14 -2.18
CA LEU A 84 -21.67 -13.58 -0.84
C LEU A 84 -22.12 -14.61 0.22
N ALA A 85 -22.78 -15.70 -0.16
CA ALA A 85 -23.10 -16.77 0.78
C ALA A 85 -21.90 -17.71 1.06
N ASP A 86 -20.81 -17.58 0.29
CA ASP A 86 -19.63 -18.42 0.45
C ASP A 86 -18.79 -18.00 1.68
N PRO A 87 -18.40 -18.95 2.56
CA PRO A 87 -17.65 -18.65 3.77
C PRO A 87 -16.27 -18.00 3.52
N ASP A 88 -15.56 -18.41 2.46
CA ASP A 88 -14.24 -17.87 2.14
C ASP A 88 -14.34 -16.44 1.57
N VAL A 89 -15.37 -16.19 0.75
CA VAL A 89 -15.69 -14.83 0.29
C VAL A 89 -16.03 -13.92 1.46
N GLN A 90 -16.86 -14.39 2.41
CA GLN A 90 -17.19 -13.63 3.62
C GLN A 90 -15.96 -13.36 4.49
N ALA A 91 -15.09 -14.34 4.68
CA ALA A 91 -13.84 -14.15 5.42
C ALA A 91 -12.94 -13.10 4.74
N THR A 92 -12.75 -13.23 3.43
CA THR A 92 -11.94 -12.30 2.62
C THR A 92 -12.46 -10.86 2.69
N ILE A 93 -13.78 -10.68 2.58
CA ILE A 93 -14.42 -9.35 2.68
C ILE A 93 -14.24 -8.76 4.09
N ASN A 94 -14.41 -9.58 5.13
CA ASN A 94 -14.23 -9.13 6.51
C ASN A 94 -12.78 -8.72 6.82
N ASP A 95 -11.80 -9.45 6.29
CA ASP A 95 -10.39 -9.10 6.42
C ASP A 95 -10.08 -7.77 5.75
N ALA A 96 -10.61 -7.54 4.55
CA ALA A 96 -10.50 -6.25 3.86
C ALA A 96 -11.13 -5.10 4.68
N PHE A 97 -12.33 -5.31 5.22
CA PHE A 97 -13.01 -4.31 6.05
C PHE A 97 -12.22 -3.98 7.31
N ARG A 98 -11.73 -5.00 8.02
CA ARG A 98 -10.90 -4.83 9.22
C ARG A 98 -9.62 -4.06 8.92
N ALA A 99 -8.96 -4.40 7.81
CA ALA A 99 -7.73 -3.75 7.40
C ALA A 99 -7.96 -2.28 7.01
N SER A 100 -9.04 -2.00 6.27
CA SER A 100 -9.44 -0.64 5.89
C SER A 100 -9.84 0.21 7.10
N ALA A 101 -10.62 -0.35 8.03
CA ALA A 101 -11.00 0.32 9.27
C ALA A 101 -9.77 0.77 10.09
N ARG A 102 -8.75 -0.10 10.17
CA ARG A 102 -7.49 0.17 10.89
C ARG A 102 -6.62 1.24 10.22
N ARG A 103 -6.55 1.26 8.89
CA ARG A 103 -5.60 2.12 8.14
C ARG A 103 -6.21 3.42 7.63
N GLY A 104 -7.52 3.48 7.44
CA GLY A 104 -8.22 4.62 6.88
C GLY A 104 -7.61 5.10 5.58
N LYS A 105 -7.30 6.41 5.50
CA LYS A 105 -6.75 7.07 4.30
C LYS A 105 -5.42 6.49 3.81
N SER A 106 -4.67 5.78 4.67
CA SER A 106 -3.40 5.15 4.30
C SER A 106 -3.57 3.84 3.51
N SER A 107 -4.78 3.26 3.51
CA SER A 107 -5.13 2.13 2.66
C SER A 107 -5.55 2.61 1.28
N ASP A 108 -5.21 1.84 0.26
CA ASP A 108 -5.75 2.03 -1.09
C ASP A 108 -7.11 1.33 -1.19
N ILE A 109 -8.16 2.04 -0.77
CA ILE A 109 -9.54 1.52 -0.75
C ILE A 109 -10.05 1.22 -2.15
N ASP A 110 -9.51 1.90 -3.17
CA ASP A 110 -9.90 1.71 -4.55
C ASP A 110 -9.39 0.39 -5.11
N ALA A 111 -8.09 0.12 -4.93
CA ALA A 111 -7.48 -1.15 -5.27
C ALA A 111 -8.16 -2.32 -4.53
N LEU A 112 -8.35 -2.19 -3.20
CA LEU A 112 -9.04 -3.20 -2.40
C LEU A 112 -10.47 -3.47 -2.88
N SER A 113 -11.23 -2.41 -3.17
CA SER A 113 -12.61 -2.58 -3.66
C SER A 113 -12.64 -3.28 -5.02
N ASN A 114 -11.69 -2.98 -5.91
CA ASN A 114 -11.58 -3.66 -7.20
C ASN A 114 -11.28 -5.16 -7.03
N LEU A 115 -10.41 -5.53 -6.07
CA LEU A 115 -10.13 -6.93 -5.76
C LEU A 115 -11.35 -7.67 -5.19
N ILE A 116 -12.10 -7.04 -4.28
CA ILE A 116 -13.34 -7.61 -3.73
C ILE A 116 -14.36 -7.88 -4.86
N VAL A 117 -14.54 -6.92 -5.76
CA VAL A 117 -15.46 -7.11 -6.90
C VAL A 117 -14.97 -8.22 -7.82
N GLU A 118 -13.66 -8.32 -8.05
CA GLU A 118 -13.08 -9.41 -8.85
C GLU A 118 -13.25 -10.79 -8.20
N ARG A 119 -13.17 -10.87 -6.85
CA ARG A 119 -13.44 -12.12 -6.10
C ARG A 119 -14.84 -12.66 -6.36
N MET A 120 -15.79 -11.77 -6.64
CA MET A 120 -17.18 -12.12 -6.95
C MET A 120 -17.47 -12.22 -8.46
N SER A 121 -16.45 -12.16 -9.32
CA SER A 121 -16.60 -12.23 -10.78
C SER A 121 -17.15 -13.59 -11.25
N LYS A 122 -17.96 -13.57 -12.31
CA LYS A 122 -18.51 -14.76 -13.00
C LYS A 122 -17.43 -15.68 -13.56
N ASN A 123 -16.30 -15.11 -13.98
CA ASN A 123 -15.24 -15.83 -14.66
C ASN A 123 -14.16 -16.35 -13.69
N SER A 124 -14.43 -16.47 -12.39
CA SER A 124 -13.40 -16.86 -11.42
C SER A 124 -13.00 -18.32 -11.53
N THR A 125 -11.72 -18.59 -11.25
CA THR A 125 -11.16 -19.93 -11.11
C THR A 125 -10.65 -20.12 -9.68
N PRO A 126 -10.52 -21.35 -9.16
CA PRO A 126 -10.01 -21.58 -7.81
C PRO A 126 -8.62 -20.97 -7.60
N TYR A 127 -7.73 -21.05 -8.60
CA TYR A 127 -6.41 -20.42 -8.52
C TYR A 127 -6.50 -18.90 -8.45
N ARG A 128 -7.33 -18.28 -9.31
CA ARG A 128 -7.52 -16.83 -9.30
C ARG A 128 -8.11 -16.36 -7.98
N ASP A 129 -9.06 -17.10 -7.43
CA ASP A 129 -9.67 -16.79 -6.14
C ASP A 129 -8.63 -16.77 -5.01
N ILE A 130 -7.72 -17.74 -4.98
CA ILE A 130 -6.58 -17.76 -4.03
C ILE A 130 -5.71 -16.51 -4.21
N VAL A 131 -5.34 -16.17 -5.45
CA VAL A 131 -4.50 -15.00 -5.76
C VAL A 131 -5.17 -13.69 -5.33
N ILE A 132 -6.48 -13.55 -5.59
CA ILE A 132 -7.25 -12.36 -5.21
C ILE A 132 -7.37 -12.25 -3.68
N SER A 133 -7.66 -13.34 -2.98
CA SER A 133 -7.72 -13.34 -1.52
C SER A 133 -6.37 -12.97 -0.89
N GLU A 134 -5.26 -13.48 -1.44
CA GLU A 134 -3.93 -13.10 -0.97
C GLU A 134 -3.61 -11.63 -1.27
N ALA A 135 -3.97 -11.14 -2.46
CA ALA A 135 -3.81 -9.73 -2.81
C ALA A 135 -4.59 -8.81 -1.85
N ILE A 136 -5.80 -9.19 -1.45
CA ILE A 136 -6.60 -8.45 -0.45
C ILE A 136 -5.89 -8.37 0.90
N ASN A 137 -5.19 -9.43 1.31
CA ASN A 137 -4.40 -9.45 2.54
C ASN A 137 -3.10 -8.63 2.44
N VAL A 138 -2.55 -8.48 1.24
CA VAL A 138 -1.28 -7.79 1.00
C VAL A 138 -1.45 -6.28 0.78
N VAL A 139 -2.48 -5.81 0.06
CA VAL A 139 -2.69 -4.36 -0.19
C VAL A 139 -2.64 -3.51 1.08
N PRO A 140 -3.23 -3.92 2.23
CA PRO A 140 -3.15 -3.17 3.47
C PRO A 140 -1.75 -3.12 4.10
N LYS A 141 -0.75 -3.80 3.55
CA LYS A 141 0.65 -3.70 3.98
C LYS A 141 1.42 -2.72 3.10
N LEU A 142 0.87 -2.32 1.95
CA LEU A 142 1.56 -1.49 0.97
C LEU A 142 1.25 0.01 1.15
N THR A 143 2.17 0.84 0.67
CA THR A 143 1.94 2.27 0.46
C THR A 143 1.35 2.52 -0.93
N ARG A 144 0.70 3.68 -1.13
CA ARG A 144 0.23 4.09 -2.46
C ARG A 144 1.37 4.16 -3.47
N GLN A 145 2.55 4.60 -3.04
CA GLN A 145 3.74 4.65 -3.88
C GLN A 145 4.18 3.25 -4.34
N GLN A 146 4.12 2.26 -3.45
CA GLN A 146 4.42 0.86 -3.75
C GLN A 146 3.40 0.28 -4.76
N ILE A 147 2.11 0.51 -4.55
CA ILE A 147 1.06 0.07 -5.49
C ILE A 147 1.25 0.74 -6.86
N SER A 148 1.54 2.03 -6.88
CA SER A 148 1.86 2.79 -8.09
C SER A 148 3.09 2.23 -8.81
N PHE A 149 4.14 1.85 -8.08
CA PHE A 149 5.34 1.22 -8.64
C PHE A 149 5.05 -0.16 -9.27
N ILE A 150 4.32 -1.03 -8.56
CA ILE A 150 3.93 -2.35 -9.07
C ILE A 150 3.07 -2.19 -10.34
N SER A 151 2.16 -1.21 -10.34
CA SER A 151 1.31 -0.90 -11.50
C SER A 151 2.12 -0.38 -12.69
N PHE A 152 3.14 0.44 -12.44
CA PHE A 152 4.06 0.94 -13.46
C PHE A 152 4.87 -0.19 -14.07
N TYR A 153 5.44 -1.06 -13.22
CA TYR A 153 6.17 -2.23 -13.69
C TYR A 153 5.27 -3.11 -14.55
N PHE A 154 4.06 -3.42 -14.06
CA PHE A 154 3.12 -4.29 -14.75
C PHE A 154 2.73 -3.72 -16.12
N SER A 155 2.42 -2.42 -16.16
CA SER A 155 2.02 -1.77 -17.40
C SER A 155 3.12 -1.79 -18.46
N VAL A 156 4.40 -1.66 -18.09
CA VAL A 156 5.50 -1.70 -19.06
C VAL A 156 5.86 -3.13 -19.47
N ARG A 157 5.95 -4.06 -18.50
CA ARG A 157 6.58 -5.37 -18.72
C ARG A 157 5.62 -6.50 -19.10
N MET A 158 4.35 -6.40 -18.68
CA MET A 158 3.40 -7.51 -18.71
C MET A 158 2.14 -7.24 -19.53
N MET A 159 1.81 -5.98 -19.81
CA MET A 159 0.71 -5.67 -20.72
C MET A 159 1.07 -6.03 -22.16
N SER A 160 0.08 -6.57 -22.86
CA SER A 160 0.15 -6.81 -24.29
C SER A 160 -0.98 -6.07 -24.99
N PHE A 161 -0.68 -5.53 -26.17
CA PHE A 161 -1.58 -4.69 -26.94
C PHE A 161 -1.76 -5.26 -28.34
N ARG A 162 -3.01 -5.27 -28.79
CA ARG A 162 -3.40 -5.46 -30.19
C ARG A 162 -3.92 -4.15 -30.76
N LEU A 163 -3.16 -3.09 -30.54
CA LEU A 163 -3.53 -1.69 -30.81
C LEU A 163 -2.42 -1.00 -31.60
N THR A 164 -2.75 0.13 -32.21
CA THR A 164 -1.80 1.03 -32.84
C THR A 164 -1.02 1.85 -31.81
N ILE A 165 0.14 2.40 -32.19
CA ILE A 165 0.96 3.23 -31.30
C ILE A 165 0.19 4.42 -30.71
N PRO A 166 -0.61 5.19 -31.50
CA PRO A 166 -1.39 6.30 -30.95
C PRO A 166 -2.44 5.87 -29.92
N GLU A 167 -3.07 4.71 -30.10
CA GLU A 167 -4.02 4.15 -29.14
C GLU A 167 -3.32 3.73 -27.84
N ILE A 168 -2.15 3.10 -27.95
CA ILE A 168 -1.31 2.76 -26.80
C ILE A 168 -0.90 4.03 -26.05
N GLU A 169 -0.43 5.06 -26.75
CA GLU A 169 -0.07 6.35 -26.17
C GLU A 169 -1.25 7.01 -25.42
N SER A 170 -2.46 6.93 -25.98
CA SER A 170 -3.68 7.41 -25.32
C SER A 170 -3.96 6.67 -24.01
N ILE A 171 -3.80 5.35 -24.00
CA ILE A 171 -3.92 4.52 -22.79
C ILE A 171 -2.88 4.95 -21.75
N TYR A 172 -1.60 5.04 -22.12
CA TYR A 172 -0.53 5.43 -21.19
C TYR A 172 -0.69 6.86 -20.69
N THR A 173 -1.20 7.77 -21.51
CA THR A 173 -1.55 9.14 -21.08
C THR A 173 -2.62 9.13 -20.00
N THR A 174 -3.62 8.25 -20.13
CA THR A 174 -4.74 8.15 -19.20
C THR A 174 -4.32 7.52 -17.86
N ILE A 175 -3.47 6.49 -17.88
CA ILE A 175 -2.98 5.85 -16.63
C ILE A 175 -1.78 6.57 -16.00
N ARG A 176 -1.12 7.48 -16.72
CA ARG A 176 0.07 8.19 -16.21
C ARG A 176 -0.12 8.78 -14.80
N PRO A 177 -1.25 9.42 -14.44
CA PRO A 177 -1.46 9.97 -13.11
C PRO A 177 -1.32 8.93 -11.99
N ILE A 178 -1.84 7.72 -12.18
CA ILE A 178 -1.77 6.65 -11.16
C ILE A 178 -0.39 5.98 -11.07
N LEU A 179 0.49 6.23 -12.05
CA LEU A 179 1.85 5.66 -12.11
C LEU A 179 2.94 6.62 -11.61
N ASN A 180 2.65 7.92 -11.55
CA ASN A 180 3.65 8.97 -11.29
C ASN A 180 4.39 8.82 -9.96
N ASP A 181 3.68 8.41 -8.90
CA ASP A 181 4.30 8.21 -7.58
C ASP A 181 5.27 7.02 -7.60
N GLY A 182 4.92 5.96 -8.34
CA GLY A 182 5.73 4.77 -8.56
C GLY A 182 7.04 5.05 -9.28
N LEU A 183 7.08 6.04 -10.17
CA LEU A 183 8.33 6.46 -10.83
C LEU A 183 9.37 7.01 -9.83
N LYS A 184 8.90 7.56 -8.71
CA LYS A 184 9.75 8.08 -7.61
C LYS A 184 10.04 7.03 -6.55
N PHE A 185 9.60 5.78 -6.73
CA PHE A 185 9.80 4.72 -5.76
C PHE A 185 11.29 4.40 -5.57
N PRO A 186 11.79 4.41 -4.32
CA PRO A 186 13.19 4.17 -4.05
C PRO A 186 13.49 2.65 -4.01
N PHE A 187 14.56 2.25 -4.69
CA PHE A 187 14.88 0.83 -4.92
C PHE A 187 15.14 0.05 -3.61
N ASN A 188 15.64 0.71 -2.56
CA ASN A 188 15.86 0.07 -1.25
C ASN A 188 14.57 -0.39 -0.55
N GLN A 189 13.40 0.07 -1.00
CA GLN A 189 12.10 -0.40 -0.50
C GLN A 189 11.59 -1.65 -1.24
N LEU A 190 12.29 -2.16 -2.27
CA LEU A 190 11.93 -3.40 -2.96
C LEU A 190 11.91 -4.61 -2.03
N ALA A 191 12.80 -4.66 -1.05
CA ALA A 191 12.84 -5.76 -0.08
C ALA A 191 11.51 -5.90 0.67
N HIS A 192 10.79 -4.80 0.92
CA HIS A 192 9.46 -4.86 1.51
C HIS A 192 8.42 -5.43 0.54
N LEU A 193 8.49 -5.10 -0.76
CA LEU A 193 7.60 -5.67 -1.76
C LEU A 193 7.83 -7.18 -1.93
N GLU A 194 9.09 -7.62 -1.88
CA GLU A 194 9.45 -9.03 -1.91
C GLU A 194 8.98 -9.77 -0.65
N TYR A 195 9.22 -9.21 0.54
CA TYR A 195 8.69 -9.74 1.80
C TYR A 195 7.16 -9.83 1.81
N ALA A 196 6.48 -8.83 1.24
CA ALA A 196 5.03 -8.82 1.10
C ALA A 196 4.51 -9.76 0.00
N GLY A 197 5.39 -10.49 -0.69
CA GLY A 197 5.02 -11.45 -1.73
C GLY A 197 4.56 -10.82 -3.05
N CYS A 198 4.85 -9.53 -3.30
CA CYS A 198 4.44 -8.83 -4.52
C CYS A 198 5.38 -9.06 -5.70
N CYS A 199 6.65 -9.34 -5.43
CA CYS A 199 7.67 -9.54 -6.45
C CYS A 199 8.79 -10.44 -5.95
N SER A 200 9.65 -10.88 -6.86
CA SER A 200 10.95 -11.47 -6.59
C SER A 200 12.04 -10.65 -7.27
N VAL A 201 13.21 -10.54 -6.64
CA VAL A 201 14.36 -9.82 -7.21
C VAL A 201 15.48 -10.81 -7.55
N ASN A 202 15.86 -10.87 -8.82
CA ASN A 202 16.99 -11.60 -9.34
C ASN A 202 17.95 -10.64 -10.06
N THR A 203 19.02 -10.22 -9.36
CA THR A 203 20.00 -9.26 -9.89
C THR A 203 20.84 -9.78 -11.05
N LEU A 204 20.84 -11.10 -11.29
CA LEU A 204 21.51 -11.72 -12.44
C LEU A 204 20.64 -11.70 -13.70
N ALA A 205 19.34 -11.42 -13.56
CA ALA A 205 18.43 -11.31 -14.70
C ALA A 205 18.66 -9.98 -15.44
N GLY A 206 18.87 -10.09 -16.75
CA GLY A 206 18.94 -8.96 -17.67
C GLY A 206 18.06 -9.23 -18.89
N GLY A 207 17.74 -8.18 -19.64
CA GLY A 207 16.93 -8.32 -20.85
C GLY A 207 16.78 -7.01 -21.61
N ASN A 208 16.10 -7.10 -22.75
CA ASN A 208 15.81 -5.96 -23.62
C ASN A 208 14.29 -5.79 -23.78
N ILE A 209 13.75 -4.68 -23.27
CA ILE A 209 12.30 -4.43 -23.21
C ILE A 209 11.70 -4.25 -24.57
N PHE A 210 12.45 -3.66 -25.51
CA PHE A 210 11.99 -3.58 -26.89
C PHE A 210 11.97 -4.94 -27.57
N GLN A 211 12.85 -5.87 -27.18
CA GLN A 211 12.78 -7.26 -27.67
C GLN A 211 11.53 -7.97 -27.13
N ASP A 212 11.27 -7.88 -25.83
CA ASP A 212 10.09 -8.48 -25.21
C ASP A 212 8.79 -7.89 -25.76
N LEU A 213 8.73 -6.56 -25.92
CA LEU A 213 7.59 -5.88 -26.52
C LEU A 213 7.42 -6.26 -28.00
N ASN A 214 8.49 -6.36 -28.78
CA ASN A 214 8.39 -6.72 -30.20
C ASN A 214 7.89 -8.16 -30.40
N ILE A 215 8.30 -9.10 -29.54
CA ILE A 215 7.93 -10.51 -29.67
C ILE A 215 6.56 -10.81 -29.05
N ASN A 216 6.32 -10.30 -27.84
CA ASN A 216 5.18 -10.70 -27.01
C ASN A 216 4.19 -9.56 -26.75
N GLY A 217 4.68 -8.34 -26.47
CA GLY A 217 3.85 -7.23 -26.02
C GLY A 217 3.00 -6.60 -27.13
N CYS A 218 3.61 -6.28 -28.27
CA CYS A 218 3.01 -5.48 -29.35
C CYS A 218 3.34 -6.08 -30.73
N LYS A 219 3.38 -7.41 -30.84
CA LYS A 219 3.72 -8.14 -32.07
C LYS A 219 2.96 -7.65 -33.32
N HIS A 220 1.72 -7.17 -33.14
CA HIS A 220 0.87 -6.65 -34.22
C HIS A 220 1.42 -5.40 -34.89
N LEU A 221 2.23 -4.60 -34.19
CA LEU A 221 2.86 -3.40 -34.76
C LEU A 221 3.86 -3.73 -35.88
N SER A 222 4.29 -5.00 -36.00
CA SER A 222 5.12 -5.49 -37.10
C SER A 222 6.38 -4.65 -37.34
N ALA A 223 7.00 -4.13 -36.27
CA ALA A 223 8.18 -3.27 -36.33
C ALA A 223 9.42 -3.95 -36.96
N GLY A 224 9.42 -5.28 -37.06
CA GLY A 224 10.48 -6.08 -37.67
C GLY A 224 11.71 -6.26 -36.78
N SER A 225 12.11 -5.24 -36.03
CA SER A 225 13.20 -5.32 -35.05
C SER A 225 12.92 -4.49 -33.78
N PRO A 226 13.58 -4.81 -32.64
CA PRO A 226 13.50 -4.03 -31.41
C PRO A 226 13.91 -2.55 -31.60
N GLU A 227 14.91 -2.29 -32.44
CA GLU A 227 15.43 -0.94 -32.71
C GLU A 227 14.41 -0.09 -33.45
N ASN A 228 13.74 -0.67 -34.47
CA ASN A 228 12.66 0.00 -35.18
C ASN A 228 11.49 0.31 -34.25
N LEU A 229 11.12 -0.64 -33.38
CA LEU A 229 10.06 -0.41 -32.39
C LEU A 229 10.42 0.76 -31.46
N MET A 230 11.65 0.80 -30.96
CA MET A 230 12.15 1.90 -30.15
C MET A 230 12.04 3.24 -30.88
N MET A 231 12.45 3.30 -32.15
CA MET A 231 12.35 4.52 -32.96
C MET A 231 10.89 4.98 -33.15
N MET A 232 9.97 4.05 -33.43
CA MET A 232 8.54 4.35 -33.59
C MET A 232 7.94 4.89 -32.27
N ILE A 233 8.23 4.24 -31.14
CA ILE A 233 7.73 4.66 -29.83
C ILE A 233 8.25 6.05 -29.47
N ASN A 234 9.55 6.29 -29.64
CA ASN A 234 10.15 7.59 -29.30
C ASN A 234 9.61 8.74 -30.15
N LYS A 235 9.16 8.44 -31.38
CA LYS A 235 8.60 9.43 -32.29
C LYS A 235 7.12 9.71 -32.00
N ASP A 236 6.32 8.65 -31.86
CA ASP A 236 4.86 8.74 -31.91
C ASP A 236 4.16 8.45 -30.56
N ALA A 237 4.89 8.04 -29.52
CA ALA A 237 4.36 7.73 -28.18
C ALA A 237 5.30 8.20 -27.04
N PRO A 238 5.43 9.52 -26.82
CA PRO A 238 6.38 10.07 -25.85
C PRO A 238 6.09 9.69 -24.39
N VAL A 239 4.81 9.58 -23.98
CA VAL A 239 4.47 9.16 -22.62
C VAL A 239 4.85 7.70 -22.40
N TRP A 240 4.46 6.82 -23.31
CA TRP A 240 4.82 5.41 -23.23
C TRP A 240 6.35 5.21 -23.26
N GLY A 241 7.03 5.87 -24.20
CA GLY A 241 8.49 5.86 -24.31
C GLY A 241 9.19 6.32 -23.03
N SER A 242 8.69 7.38 -22.38
CA SER A 242 9.26 7.86 -21.10
C SER A 242 9.14 6.85 -19.95
N LEU A 243 8.07 6.05 -19.94
CA LEU A 243 7.86 4.99 -18.95
C LEU A 243 8.80 3.80 -19.20
N ILE A 244 8.96 3.40 -20.46
CA ILE A 244 9.93 2.38 -20.86
C ILE A 244 11.36 2.81 -20.48
N GLN A 245 11.72 4.07 -20.76
CA GLN A 245 13.03 4.60 -20.39
C GLN A 245 13.24 4.57 -18.88
N SER A 246 12.24 4.97 -18.10
CA SER A 246 12.28 4.88 -16.63
C SER A 246 12.46 3.44 -16.13
N PHE A 247 11.91 2.46 -16.84
CA PHE A 247 12.05 1.04 -16.51
C PHE A 247 13.49 0.56 -16.73
N ILE A 248 14.11 0.97 -17.83
CA ILE A 248 15.50 0.65 -18.18
C ILE A 248 16.47 1.28 -17.18
N GLU A 249 16.33 2.58 -16.91
CA GLU A 249 17.23 3.34 -16.01
C GLU A 249 17.25 2.78 -14.59
N LYS A 250 16.12 2.22 -14.13
CA LYS A 250 15.99 1.61 -12.80
C LYS A 250 16.40 0.13 -12.77
N ASN A 251 16.90 -0.42 -13.88
CA ASN A 251 17.26 -1.83 -14.02
C ASN A 251 16.15 -2.80 -13.56
N LEU A 252 14.90 -2.52 -13.95
CA LEU A 252 13.75 -3.29 -13.46
C LEU A 252 13.63 -4.69 -14.09
N TYR A 253 14.50 -5.04 -15.03
CA TYR A 253 14.63 -6.41 -15.52
C TYR A 253 14.94 -7.43 -14.43
N ALA A 254 15.62 -6.99 -13.37
CA ALA A 254 15.92 -7.82 -12.22
C ALA A 254 14.68 -8.13 -11.36
N VAL A 255 13.55 -7.45 -11.57
CA VAL A 255 12.33 -7.65 -10.79
C VAL A 255 11.37 -8.51 -11.60
N THR A 256 10.63 -9.40 -10.94
CA THR A 256 9.49 -10.13 -11.53
C THR A 256 8.31 -10.06 -10.57
N LEU A 257 7.13 -9.67 -11.06
CA LEU A 257 5.93 -9.67 -10.21
C LEU A 257 5.38 -11.08 -10.03
N THR A 258 4.97 -11.39 -8.81
CA THR A 258 4.17 -12.58 -8.51
C THR A 258 2.74 -12.40 -9.03
N SER A 259 1.94 -13.46 -9.04
CA SER A 259 0.50 -13.35 -9.37
C SER A 259 -0.24 -12.40 -8.42
N VAL A 260 0.17 -12.33 -7.14
CA VAL A 260 -0.33 -11.36 -6.16
C VAL A 260 0.01 -9.93 -6.57
N GLY A 261 1.28 -9.66 -6.92
CA GLY A 261 1.69 -8.34 -7.43
C GLY A 261 0.94 -7.93 -8.70
N GLN A 262 0.71 -8.88 -9.60
CA GLN A 262 -0.08 -8.65 -10.82
C GLN A 262 -1.54 -8.30 -10.52
N ALA A 263 -2.20 -9.03 -9.60
CA ALA A 263 -3.55 -8.71 -9.15
C ALA A 263 -3.64 -7.30 -8.56
N ILE A 264 -2.66 -6.91 -7.75
CA ILE A 264 -2.61 -5.56 -7.15
C ILE A 264 -2.44 -4.50 -8.24
N ALA A 265 -1.53 -4.69 -9.19
CA ALA A 265 -1.38 -3.79 -10.34
C ALA A 265 -2.67 -3.63 -11.14
N LEU A 266 -3.31 -4.75 -11.52
CA LEU A 266 -4.56 -4.76 -12.27
C LEU A 266 -5.68 -4.06 -11.50
N SER A 267 -5.73 -4.23 -10.18
CA SER A 267 -6.71 -3.56 -9.33
C SER A 267 -6.52 -2.05 -9.29
N ASN A 268 -5.29 -1.56 -9.31
CA ASN A 268 -5.02 -0.12 -9.37
C ASN A 268 -5.31 0.44 -10.76
N ILE A 269 -4.92 -0.25 -11.84
CA ILE A 269 -5.22 0.18 -13.22
C ILE A 269 -6.73 0.18 -13.49
N SER A 270 -7.46 -0.76 -12.87
CA SER A 270 -8.93 -0.84 -12.94
C SER A 270 -9.67 0.35 -12.33
N THR A 271 -8.97 1.26 -11.64
CA THR A 271 -9.54 2.55 -11.20
C THR A 271 -9.75 3.52 -12.36
N VAL A 272 -8.94 3.39 -13.41
CA VAL A 272 -8.99 4.22 -14.63
C VAL A 272 -9.79 3.51 -15.73
N PHE A 273 -9.61 2.19 -15.86
CA PHE A 273 -10.33 1.38 -16.83
C PHE A 273 -11.19 0.32 -16.11
N PRO A 274 -12.44 0.64 -15.74
CA PRO A 274 -13.33 -0.33 -15.14
C PRO A 274 -13.60 -1.51 -16.09
N GLY A 275 -13.65 -2.72 -15.54
CA GLY A 275 -14.04 -3.92 -16.30
C GLY A 275 -12.90 -4.70 -16.96
N ILE A 276 -11.64 -4.39 -16.65
CA ILE A 276 -10.51 -5.26 -17.02
C ILE A 276 -10.73 -6.66 -16.42
N ASP A 277 -10.69 -7.70 -17.27
CA ASP A 277 -10.73 -9.10 -16.82
C ASP A 277 -9.35 -9.55 -16.36
N PHE A 278 -9.24 -9.90 -15.08
CA PHE A 278 -7.97 -10.32 -14.48
C PHE A 278 -7.52 -11.69 -15.01
N GLY A 279 -8.45 -12.50 -15.53
CA GLY A 279 -8.16 -13.82 -16.09
C GLY A 279 -7.25 -13.80 -17.32
N ILE A 280 -7.07 -12.65 -17.96
CA ILE A 280 -6.11 -12.50 -19.08
C ILE A 280 -4.66 -12.70 -18.61
N TRP A 281 -4.35 -12.32 -17.37
CA TRP A 281 -2.99 -12.38 -16.82
C TRP A 281 -2.84 -13.36 -15.66
N ILE A 282 -3.93 -13.66 -14.94
CA ILE A 282 -3.94 -14.57 -13.80
C ILE A 282 -4.74 -15.82 -14.20
N SER A 283 -4.08 -16.73 -14.91
CA SER A 283 -4.64 -17.98 -15.43
C SER A 283 -3.96 -19.20 -14.82
#